data_AF-A0A952BZU3-F1
#
_entry.id   AF-A0A952BZU3-F1
#
_cell.length_a   1.000
_cell.length_b   1.000
_cell.length_c   1.000
_cell.angle_alpha   90.00
_cell.angle_beta   90.00
_cell.angle_gamma   90.00
#
_symmetry.space_group_name_H-M   'P 1'
#
loop_
_entity.id
_entity.type
_entity.pdbx_description
1 polymer ?
#
loop_
_entity_poly.entity_id
_entity_poly.type
_entity_poly.pdbx_seq_one_letter_code
_entity_poly.pdbx_strand_id
1 'polypeptide(L)' 'MHKASNYGSVVITGIVLAALTLLEYFMAINHFGAALLLLVAALKAVIVVYFFMHVSRLWAPEGEH' A
#
# COMPACT_ATOMS: atom_id res chain seq x y z
N MET A 1 17.31 8.21 23.07
CA MET A 1 15.92 8.36 22.59
C MET A 1 15.94 8.48 21.06
N HIS A 2 16.05 7.37 20.32
CA HIS A 2 16.06 7.40 18.85
C HIS A 2 14.63 7.26 18.34
N LYS A 3 13.94 8.39 18.16
CA LYS A 3 12.71 8.43 17.36
C LYS A 3 13.15 8.45 15.89
N ALA A 4 13.54 7.29 15.37
CA ALA A 4 13.82 7.13 13.95
C ALA A 4 12.52 7.49 13.21
N SER A 5 12.56 8.59 12.47
CA SER A 5 11.38 9.05 11.76
C SER A 5 10.99 8.00 10.72
N ASN A 6 9.77 7.46 10.80
CA ASN A 6 9.23 6.42 9.91
C ASN A 6 9.04 6.89 8.43
N TYR A 7 9.80 7.88 7.95
CA TYR A 7 9.76 8.30 6.55
C TYR A 7 10.24 7.19 5.61
N GLY A 8 11.16 6.33 6.06
CA GLY A 8 11.65 5.20 5.25
C GLY A 8 10.55 4.22 4.84
N SER A 9 9.60 3.93 5.74
CA SER A 9 8.50 3.01 5.42
C SER A 9 7.55 3.61 4.39
N VAL A 10 7.28 4.92 4.46
CA VAL A 10 6.45 5.63 3.48
C VAL A 10 7.09 5.61 2.09
N VAL A 11 8.40 5.87 2.00
CA VAL A 11 9.14 5.85 0.73
C VAL A 11 9.14 4.44 0.13
N ILE A 12 9.42 3.41 0.93
CA ILE A 12 9.43 2.01 0.46
C ILE A 12 8.03 1.60 -0.03
N THR A 13 6.98 1.90 0.74
CA THR A 13 5.60 1.58 0.32
C THR A 13 5.21 2.35 -0.94
N GLY A 14 5.65 3.61 -1.08
CA GLY A 14 5.46 4.39 -2.32
C GLY A 14 6.12 3.73 -3.53
N ILE A 15 7.34 3.21 -3.39
CA ILE A 15 8.03 2.48 -4.46
C ILE A 15 7.28 1.19 -4.83
N VAL A 16 6.78 0.44 -3.85
CA VAL A 16 5.99 -0.77 -4.09
C VAL A 16 4.70 -0.46 -4.86
N LEU A 17 3.98 0.60 -4.47
CA LEU A 17 2.77 1.04 -5.16
C LEU A 17 3.06 1.50 -6.60
N ALA A 18 4.17 2.18 -6.82
CA ALA A 18 4.62 2.57 -8.16
C ALA A 18 4.90 1.34 -9.04
N ALA A 19 5.61 0.33 -8.50
CA ALA A 19 5.89 -0.92 -9.21
C ALA A 19 4.61 -1.68 -9.58
N LEU A 20 3.65 -1.79 -8.65
CA LEU A 20 2.35 -2.42 -8.92
C LEU A 20 1.55 -1.67 -10.01
N THR A 21 1.72 -0.35 -10.09
CA THR A 21 1.07 0.47 -11.12
C THR A 21 1.68 0.23 -12.51
N LEU A 22 3.01 0.11 -12.59
CA LEU A 22 3.68 -0.25 -13.85
C LEU A 22 3.28 -1.66 -14.32
N LEU A 23 3.15 -2.60 -13.39
CA LEU A 23 2.70 -3.96 -13.70
C LEU A 23 1.27 -3.96 -14.26
N GLU A 24 0.37 -3.19 -13.65
CA GLU A 24 -1.01 -3.06 -14.12
C GLU A 24 -1.08 -2.40 -15.51
N TYR A 25 -0.24 -1.39 -15.77
CA TYR A 25 -0.11 -0.77 -17.09
C TYR A 25 0.33 -1.78 -18.15
N PHE A 26 1.34 -2.61 -17.84
CA PHE A 26 1.80 -3.66 -18.75
C PHE A 26 0.70 -4.70 -19.00
N MET A 27 -0.01 -5.12 -17.94
CA MET A 27 -1.14 -6.04 -18.06
C MET A 27 -2.28 -5.47 -18.91
N ALA A 28 -2.57 -4.18 -18.78
CA ALA A 28 -3.59 -3.51 -19.58
C ALA A 28 -3.21 -3.47 -21.07
N ILE A 29 -1.94 -3.18 -21.38
CA ILE A 29 -1.44 -3.20 -22.78
C ILE A 29 -1.55 -4.59 -23.40
N ASN A 30 -1.23 -5.64 -22.62
CA ASN A 30 -1.27 -7.02 -23.10
C ASN A 30 -2.68 -7.63 -23.07
N HIS A 31 -3.73 -6.82 -22.86
CA HIS A 31 -5.13 -7.25 -22.79
C HIS A 31 -5.37 -8.40 -21.79
N PHE A 32 -4.71 -8.35 -20.62
CA PHE A 32 -5.07 -9.24 -19.52
C PHE A 32 -6.50 -8.96 -19.07
N GLY A 33 -7.19 -10.00 -18.62
CA GLY A 33 -8.61 -9.91 -18.24
C GLY A 33 -8.86 -8.90 -17.12
N ALA A 34 -10.01 -8.21 -17.18
CA ALA A 34 -10.38 -7.16 -16.23
C ALA A 34 -10.37 -7.63 -14.76
N ALA A 35 -10.66 -8.90 -14.52
CA ALA A 35 -10.60 -9.50 -13.18
C ALA A 35 -9.19 -9.47 -12.58
N LEU A 36 -8.14 -9.69 -13.38
CA LEU A 36 -6.75 -9.65 -12.90
C LEU A 36 -6.32 -8.22 -12.59
N LEU A 37 -6.69 -7.25 -13.42
CA LEU A 37 -6.44 -5.83 -13.16
C LEU A 37 -7.14 -5.38 -11.87
N LEU A 38 -8.39 -5.82 -11.66
CA LEU A 38 -9.16 -5.51 -10.46
C LEU A 38 -8.55 -6.14 -9.19
N LEU A 39 -7.96 -7.34 -9.30
CA LEU A 39 -7.22 -7.97 -8.21
C LEU A 39 -5.96 -7.19 -7.84
N VAL A 40 -5.18 -6.74 -8.84
CA VAL A 40 -3.99 -5.90 -8.61
C VAL A 40 -4.37 -4.54 -8.00
N ALA A 41 -5.47 -3.94 -8.48
CA ALA A 41 -6.01 -2.72 -7.91
C ALA A 41 -6.46 -2.90 -6.45
N ALA A 42 -7.13 -4.01 -6.13
CA ALA A 42 -7.53 -4.35 -4.77
C ALA A 42 -6.31 -4.54 -3.84
N LEU A 43 -5.26 -5.20 -4.32
CA LEU A 43 -4.02 -5.38 -3.56
C LEU A 43 -3.38 -4.02 -3.20
N LYS A 44 -3.30 -3.10 -4.15
CA LYS A 44 -2.82 -1.73 -3.90
C LYS A 44 -3.68 -1.02 -2.85
N ALA A 45 -5.00 -1.14 -2.94
CA ALA A 45 -5.91 -0.51 -1.98
C ALA A 45 -5.66 -1.01 -0.54
N VAL A 46 -5.47 -2.33 -0.36
CA VAL A 46 -5.13 -2.91 0.95
C VAL A 46 -3.81 -2.34 1.49
N ILE A 47 -2.77 -2.26 0.66
CA ILE A 47 -1.47 -1.71 1.05
C ILE A 47 -1.62 -0.24 1.49
N VAL A 48 -2.36 0.57 0.73
CA VAL A 48 -2.61 1.98 1.06
C VAL A 48 -3.34 2.12 2.39
N VAL A 49 -4.42 1.35 2.59
CA VAL A 49 -5.20 1.40 3.83
C VAL A 49 -4.35 0.99 5.04
N TYR A 50 -3.54 -0.06 4.89
CA TYR A 50 -2.72 -0.55 5.99
C TYR A 50 -1.56 0.39 6.36
N PHE A 51 -0.85 0.93 5.37
CA PHE A 51 0.34 1.76 5.60
C PHE A 51 0.08 3.26 5.71
N PHE A 52 -0.82 3.81 4.88
CA PHE A 52 -1.05 5.25 4.83
C PHE A 52 -2.24 5.68 5.70
N MET A 53 -3.33 4.90 5.73
CA MET A 53 -4.49 5.26 6.55
C MET A 53 -4.33 4.88 8.03
N HIS A 54 -3.22 4.27 8.44
CA HIS A 54 -2.92 3.93 9.84
C HIS A 54 -4.11 3.26 10.55
N VAL A 55 -4.85 2.37 9.88
CA VAL A 55 -5.98 1.64 10.51
C VAL A 55 -5.50 0.85 11.73
N SER A 56 -4.24 0.42 11.73
CA SER A 56 -3.58 -0.17 12.91
C SER A 56 -3.54 0.76 14.13
N ARG A 57 -3.51 2.07 13.93
CA ARG A 57 -3.55 3.08 15.01
C ARG A 57 -4.96 3.35 15.52
N LEU A 58 -6.00 3.07 14.73
CA LEU A 58 -7.40 3.13 15.19
C LEU A 58 -7.78 1.91 16.05
N TRP A 59 -7.03 0.81 15.93
CA TRP A 59 -7.17 -0.40 16.75
C TRP A 59 -6.13 -0.50 17.87
N ALA A 60 -5.22 0.46 17.98
CA ALA A 60 -4.36 0.57 19.15
C ALA A 60 -5.23 1.06 20.31
N PRO A 61 -5.36 0.30 21.41
CA PRO A 61 -6.07 0.79 22.59
C PRO A 61 -5.35 2.07 23.05
N GLU A 62 -6.05 3.20 22.97
CA GLU A 62 -5.62 4.44 23.58
C GLU A 62 -5.61 4.21 25.11
N GLY A 63 -4.42 4.02 25.67
CA GLY A 63 -4.19 4.10 27.11
C GLY A 63 -3.77 2.79 27.75
N GLU A 64 -2.46 2.67 27.99
CA GLU A 64 -2.03 2.25 29.32
C GLU A 64 -1.00 3.29 29.77
N HIS A 65 -1.46 4.18 30.64
CA HIS A 65 -0.61 5.04 31.46
C HIS A 65 -0.15 4.23 32.67
#